data_AF-A0A512RDQ1-F1
#
_entry.id   AF-A0A512RDQ1-F1
#
_cell.length_a   1.000
_cell.length_b   1.000
_cell.length_c   1.000
_cell.angle_alpha   90.00
_cell.angle_beta   90.00
_cell.angle_gamma   90.00
#
_symmetry.space_group_name_H-M   'P 1'
#
loop_
_entity.id
_entity.type
_entity.pdbx_description
1 polymer ?
#
loop_
_entity_poly.entity_id
_entity_poly.type
_entity_poly.pdbx_seq_one_letter_code
_entity_poly.pdbx_strand_id
1 'polypeptide(L)'
;MCATKSVIKASLYLSLFIVSSCARYVDTVRSYSNGYAKNDFFQFYPDSNVFRYKSNVVLTKDTERIYPKFFEVRLPKKIRFYEFIGSTDFSFYYDKGQTVFIKVNLEKSKISRDTVYNPTRDQLGELIESTAQTGNGKYNLNAIPFNEHRKHLVMQRGNATTLLYNIEDKNFDLFYGYISKFRFINIHGVD
;
A
#
# COMPACT_ATOMS: atom_id res chain seq x y z
N MET A 1 8.05 63.65 -32.70
CA MET A 1 7.45 62.59 -33.54
C MET A 1 8.20 61.30 -33.27
N CYS A 2 7.46 60.19 -33.04
CA CYS A 2 7.83 58.77 -33.18
C CYS A 2 9.08 58.23 -32.44
N ALA A 3 9.10 57.03 -31.86
CA ALA A 3 8.09 56.03 -31.56
C ALA A 3 8.72 55.06 -30.53
N THR A 4 7.87 54.60 -29.61
CA THR A 4 8.03 53.48 -28.68
C THR A 4 8.41 52.15 -29.38
N LYS A 5 9.14 51.23 -28.72
CA LYS A 5 8.60 49.94 -28.20
C LYS A 5 9.66 48.86 -27.89
N SER A 6 9.39 48.16 -26.80
CA SER A 6 9.51 46.71 -26.62
C SER A 6 10.91 46.09 -26.58
N VAL A 7 11.53 46.08 -25.40
CA VAL A 7 12.53 45.06 -25.04
C VAL A 7 12.30 44.56 -23.61
N ILE A 8 11.06 44.28 -23.19
CA ILE A 8 10.79 43.71 -21.84
C ILE A 8 9.65 42.67 -21.87
N LYS A 9 9.44 41.95 -22.97
CA LYS A 9 8.34 40.96 -23.06
C LYS A 9 8.73 39.55 -23.48
N ALA A 10 10.01 39.24 -23.60
CA ALA A 10 10.43 37.90 -24.03
C ALA A 10 10.81 36.96 -22.87
N SER A 11 11.09 37.48 -21.66
CA SER A 11 11.68 36.67 -20.58
C SER A 11 10.69 36.19 -19.50
N LEU A 12 9.39 36.49 -19.64
CA LEU A 12 8.36 36.13 -18.65
C LEU A 12 7.44 34.97 -19.10
N TYR A 13 7.60 34.45 -20.32
CA TYR A 13 6.78 33.35 -20.84
C TYR A 13 7.46 31.98 -20.77
N LEU A 14 8.74 31.92 -20.38
CA LEU A 14 9.51 30.67 -20.30
C LEU A 14 9.38 29.94 -18.95
N SER A 15 8.80 30.58 -17.94
CA SER A 15 8.62 30.02 -16.59
C SER A 15 7.28 29.34 -16.34
N LEU A 16 6.39 29.27 -17.35
CA LEU A 16 5.06 28.63 -17.22
C LEU A 16 4.97 27.21 -17.82
N PHE A 17 6.10 26.61 -18.21
CA PHE A 17 6.20 25.14 -18.24
C PHE A 17 6.45 24.64 -16.81
N ILE A 18 5.51 24.96 -15.91
CA ILE A 18 5.34 24.19 -14.68
C ILE A 18 4.96 22.81 -15.18
N VAL A 19 5.96 21.95 -15.22
CA VAL A 19 5.82 20.53 -15.45
C VAL A 19 4.89 20.05 -14.35
N SER A 20 3.59 20.08 -14.60
CA SER A 20 2.60 19.40 -13.79
C SER A 20 2.93 17.93 -14.00
N SER A 21 3.88 17.43 -13.21
CA SER A 21 4.09 16.02 -13.00
C SER A 21 2.75 15.53 -12.44
N CYS A 22 1.85 15.14 -13.35
CA CYS A 22 0.63 14.44 -13.01
C CYS A 22 1.12 13.11 -12.45
N ALA A 23 1.40 13.12 -11.15
CA ALA A 23 1.75 11.92 -10.44
C ALA A 23 0.57 10.96 -10.69
N ARG A 24 0.86 9.90 -11.43
CA ARG A 24 -0.15 8.98 -11.94
C ARG A 24 -0.42 7.95 -10.85
N TYR A 25 -1.69 7.72 -10.57
CA TYR A 25 -2.08 6.63 -9.67
C TYR A 25 -2.21 5.34 -10.47
N VAL A 26 -1.69 4.23 -9.93
CA VAL A 26 -1.69 2.93 -10.62
C VAL A 26 -3.10 2.36 -10.77
N ASP A 27 -4.03 2.83 -9.95
CA ASP A 27 -5.41 2.38 -9.86
C ASP A 27 -6.40 3.33 -10.58
N THR A 28 -5.93 4.14 -11.52
CA THR A 28 -6.79 5.04 -12.30
C THR A 28 -7.60 4.25 -13.33
N VAL A 29 -8.92 4.16 -13.13
CA VAL A 29 -9.87 3.58 -14.10
C VAL A 29 -10.55 4.72 -14.86
N ARG A 30 -10.56 4.68 -16.21
CA ARG A 30 -11.24 5.72 -17.00
C ARG A 30 -12.75 5.60 -16.78
N SER A 31 -13.36 6.69 -16.30
CA SER A 31 -14.78 6.77 -15.89
C SER A 31 -15.83 6.41 -16.96
N TYR A 32 -15.42 6.20 -18.22
CA TYR A 32 -16.32 5.87 -19.34
C TYR A 32 -16.57 4.37 -19.51
N SER A 33 -15.79 3.51 -18.85
CA SER A 33 -16.13 2.09 -18.75
C SER A 33 -16.78 1.83 -17.40
N ASN A 34 -18.06 1.43 -17.39
CA ASN A 34 -18.73 0.86 -16.21
C ASN A 34 -18.11 -0.48 -15.73
N GLY A 35 -16.88 -0.78 -16.14
CA GLY A 35 -16.13 -1.99 -15.84
C GLY A 35 -14.92 -1.69 -14.95
N TYR A 36 -14.58 -2.66 -14.10
CA TYR A 36 -13.34 -2.64 -13.33
C TYR A 36 -12.15 -2.99 -14.22
N ALA A 37 -10.98 -2.42 -13.94
CA ALA A 37 -9.74 -2.88 -14.56
C ALA A 37 -9.18 -4.06 -13.75
N LYS A 38 -8.87 -5.17 -14.41
CA LYS A 38 -8.31 -6.38 -13.78
C LYS A 38 -6.81 -6.50 -14.09
N ASN A 39 -6.02 -6.62 -13.04
CA ASN A 39 -4.64 -7.11 -13.06
C ASN A 39 -4.64 -8.47 -12.31
N ASP A 40 -3.58 -9.27 -12.42
CA ASP A 40 -3.49 -10.62 -11.84
C ASP A 40 -3.82 -10.64 -10.35
N PHE A 41 -3.48 -9.57 -9.62
CA PHE A 41 -3.77 -9.42 -8.20
C PHE A 41 -4.81 -8.35 -7.85
N PHE A 42 -5.16 -7.44 -8.76
CA PHE A 42 -6.01 -6.30 -8.45
C PHE A 42 -7.29 -6.26 -9.27
N GLN A 43 -8.35 -5.82 -8.60
CA GLN A 43 -9.55 -5.31 -9.24
C GLN A 43 -9.75 -3.87 -8.80
N PHE A 44 -9.66 -2.95 -9.76
CA PHE A 44 -9.81 -1.53 -9.52
C PHE A 44 -11.27 -1.12 -9.78
N TYR A 45 -11.95 -0.72 -8.72
CA TYR A 45 -13.31 -0.14 -8.76
C TYR A 45 -13.22 1.39 -8.72
N PRO A 46 -14.32 2.11 -9.02
CA PRO A 46 -14.34 3.57 -8.92
C PRO A 46 -14.06 4.10 -7.51
N ASP A 47 -14.53 3.41 -6.47
CA ASP A 47 -14.53 3.85 -5.07
C ASP A 47 -13.43 3.18 -4.20
N SER A 48 -12.93 2.03 -4.65
CA SER A 48 -12.00 1.19 -3.91
C SER A 48 -11.17 0.29 -4.82
N ASN A 49 -10.18 -0.36 -4.23
CA ASN A 49 -9.38 -1.39 -4.88
C ASN A 49 -9.54 -2.69 -4.10
N VAL A 50 -9.65 -3.82 -4.79
CA VAL A 50 -9.61 -5.14 -4.16
C VAL A 50 -8.32 -5.82 -4.57
N PHE A 51 -7.46 -6.10 -3.61
CA PHE A 51 -6.25 -6.88 -3.79
C PHE A 51 -6.51 -8.32 -3.36
N ARG A 52 -6.19 -9.28 -4.22
CA ARG A 52 -6.29 -10.71 -3.97
C ARG A 52 -4.94 -11.34 -4.23
N TYR A 53 -4.32 -11.84 -3.17
CA TYR A 53 -3.10 -12.62 -3.31
C TYR A 53 -3.45 -14.11 -3.45
N LYS A 54 -2.98 -14.70 -4.54
CA LYS A 54 -3.03 -16.14 -4.80
C LYS A 54 -1.67 -16.53 -5.38
N SER A 55 -1.02 -17.53 -4.78
CA SER A 55 0.25 -18.07 -5.28
C SER A 55 0.20 -19.58 -5.22
N ASN A 56 0.52 -20.26 -6.31
CA ASN A 56 0.64 -21.73 -6.30
C ASN A 56 2.09 -22.18 -6.04
N VAL A 57 2.99 -21.23 -5.75
CA VAL A 57 4.40 -21.51 -5.54
C VAL A 57 4.62 -22.00 -4.11
N VAL A 58 4.91 -23.29 -3.96
CA VAL A 58 5.31 -23.87 -2.68
C VAL A 58 6.74 -23.44 -2.38
N LEU A 59 6.94 -22.78 -1.26
CA LEU A 59 8.27 -22.41 -0.79
C LEU A 59 8.90 -23.62 -0.09
N THR A 60 10.19 -23.85 -0.29
CA THR A 60 10.93 -24.93 0.38
C THR A 60 12.03 -24.31 1.22
N LYS A 61 12.05 -24.63 2.52
CA LYS A 61 13.12 -24.26 3.45
C LYS A 61 13.69 -25.55 4.02
N ASP A 62 14.95 -25.82 3.70
CA ASP A 62 15.61 -27.10 3.93
C ASP A 62 14.82 -28.28 3.34
N THR A 63 14.03 -28.98 4.15
CA THR A 63 13.16 -30.10 3.75
C THR A 63 11.67 -29.81 3.94
N GLU A 64 11.31 -28.67 4.54
CA GLU A 64 9.93 -28.30 4.85
C GLU A 64 9.29 -27.53 3.70
N ARG A 65 8.07 -27.95 3.33
CA ARG A 65 7.22 -27.25 2.36
C ARG A 65 6.34 -26.23 3.08
N ILE A 66 6.51 -24.97 2.73
CA ILE A 66 5.73 -23.84 3.22
C ILE A 66 4.75 -23.43 2.12
N TYR A 67 3.45 -23.58 2.41
CA TYR A 67 2.40 -23.23 1.48
C TYR A 67 1.99 -21.76 1.63
N PRO A 68 1.87 -21.00 0.52
CA PRO A 68 1.41 -19.63 0.57
C PRO A 68 -0.05 -19.56 1.04
N LYS A 69 -0.38 -18.53 1.83
CA LYS A 69 -1.75 -18.28 2.29
C LYS A 69 -2.42 -17.28 1.37
N PHE A 70 -3.63 -17.62 0.91
CA PHE A 70 -4.37 -16.73 0.02
C PHE A 70 -5.15 -15.75 0.86
N PHE A 71 -5.22 -14.50 0.43
CA PHE A 71 -5.98 -13.49 1.15
C PHE A 71 -6.55 -12.44 0.21
N GLU A 72 -7.53 -11.73 0.74
CA GLU A 72 -8.13 -10.58 0.10
C GLU A 72 -8.12 -9.40 1.07
N VAL A 73 -7.85 -8.22 0.53
CA VAL A 73 -7.96 -6.96 1.26
C VAL A 73 -8.56 -5.90 0.35
N ARG A 74 -9.41 -5.04 0.93
CA ARG A 74 -9.86 -3.82 0.26
C ARG A 74 -8.92 -2.68 0.60
N LEU A 75 -8.63 -1.84 -0.38
CA LEU A 75 -7.69 -0.74 -0.29
C LEU A 75 -8.37 0.54 -0.78
N PRO A 76 -8.09 1.70 -0.15
CA PRO A 76 -8.47 3.00 -0.68
C PRO A 76 -7.95 3.23 -2.11
N LYS A 77 -8.58 4.19 -2.81
CA LYS A 77 -8.06 4.70 -4.10
C LYS A 77 -6.77 5.50 -3.91
N LYS A 78 -6.15 5.86 -5.04
CA LYS A 78 -4.96 6.73 -5.14
C LYS A 78 -3.68 6.03 -4.69
N ILE A 79 -3.53 4.77 -5.08
CA ILE A 79 -2.30 4.02 -4.87
C ILE A 79 -1.23 4.64 -5.79
N ARG A 80 -0.13 5.11 -5.20
CA ARG A 80 1.03 5.63 -5.92
C ARG A 80 1.90 4.52 -6.45
N PHE A 81 2.12 3.54 -5.59
CA PHE A 81 3.03 2.42 -5.83
C PHE A 81 2.65 1.26 -4.91
N TYR A 82 2.96 0.05 -5.31
CA TYR A 82 2.87 -1.14 -4.46
C TYR A 82 4.07 -2.03 -4.72
N GLU A 83 4.47 -2.78 -3.70
CA GLU A 83 5.60 -3.71 -3.77
C GLU A 83 5.26 -4.96 -2.98
N PHE A 84 5.61 -6.11 -3.53
CA PHE A 84 5.41 -7.41 -2.91
C PHE A 84 6.75 -8.12 -2.83
N ILE A 85 7.10 -8.61 -1.65
CA ILE A 85 8.34 -9.33 -1.42
C ILE A 85 7.96 -10.77 -1.08
N GLY A 86 8.27 -11.66 -2.01
CA GLY A 86 7.95 -13.08 -1.89
C GLY A 86 6.46 -13.35 -1.74
N SER A 87 6.09 -14.05 -0.67
CA SER A 87 4.71 -14.43 -0.32
C SER A 87 4.30 -13.94 1.07
N THR A 88 5.10 -13.04 1.67
CA THR A 88 4.99 -12.62 3.06
C THR A 88 4.65 -11.14 3.17
N ASP A 89 5.33 -10.27 2.44
CA ASP A 89 5.28 -8.84 2.70
C ASP A 89 4.66 -8.06 1.54
N PHE A 90 3.68 -7.23 1.84
CA PHE A 90 2.87 -6.49 0.87
C PHE A 90 2.72 -5.04 1.29
N SER A 91 3.26 -4.12 0.50
CA SER A 91 3.27 -2.68 0.78
C SER A 91 2.45 -1.92 -0.25
N PHE A 92 1.61 -0.98 0.21
CA PHE A 92 0.81 -0.09 -0.63
C PHE A 92 1.04 1.36 -0.20
N TYR A 93 1.59 2.16 -1.11
CA TYR A 93 2.02 3.53 -0.83
C TYR A 93 1.05 4.53 -1.42
N TYR A 94 0.74 5.56 -0.64
CA TYR A 94 -0.19 6.64 -0.99
C TYR A 94 0.50 8.00 -0.86
N ASP A 95 -0.22 9.05 -1.22
CA ASP A 95 0.26 10.42 -1.07
C ASP A 95 0.67 10.76 0.36
N LYS A 96 1.69 11.62 0.48
CA LYS A 96 2.21 12.17 1.73
C LYS A 96 2.73 11.11 2.71
N GLY A 97 3.28 10.01 2.21
CA GLY A 97 3.90 8.97 3.03
C GLY A 97 2.94 8.05 3.77
N GLN A 98 1.63 8.14 3.49
CA GLN A 98 0.64 7.20 4.03
C GLN A 98 0.90 5.81 3.46
N THR A 99 0.97 4.79 4.31
CA THR A 99 1.30 3.43 3.88
C THR A 99 0.39 2.41 4.54
N VAL A 100 -0.03 1.42 3.76
CA VAL A 100 -0.61 0.18 4.27
C VAL A 100 0.41 -0.91 4.04
N PHE A 101 0.77 -1.61 5.11
CA PHE A 101 1.70 -2.73 5.06
C PHE A 101 1.03 -3.99 5.61
N ILE A 102 1.18 -5.12 4.93
CA ILE A 102 0.63 -6.41 5.36
C ILE A 102 1.76 -7.43 5.36
N LYS A 103 1.99 -8.06 6.50
CA LYS A 103 2.90 -9.20 6.67
C LYS A 103 2.12 -10.45 6.98
N VAL A 104 2.32 -11.48 6.17
CA VAL A 104 1.71 -12.79 6.34
C VAL A 104 2.78 -13.75 6.86
N ASN A 105 2.57 -14.26 8.07
CA ASN A 105 3.39 -15.32 8.62
C ASN A 105 2.95 -16.67 8.01
N LEU A 106 3.80 -17.24 7.17
CA LEU A 106 3.55 -18.51 6.49
C LEU A 106 3.86 -19.73 7.36
N GLU A 107 4.67 -19.57 8.41
CA GLU A 107 5.02 -20.67 9.30
C GLU A 107 3.80 -21.10 10.15
N LYS A 108 3.80 -22.37 10.56
CA LYS A 108 2.80 -22.96 11.47
C LYS A 108 3.02 -22.45 12.90
N SER A 109 2.94 -21.14 13.12
CA SER A 109 2.85 -20.59 14.47
C SER A 109 1.41 -20.70 14.98
N LYS A 110 1.26 -20.88 16.30
CA LYS A 110 -0.03 -20.81 17.00
C LYS A 110 -0.80 -19.61 16.46
N ILE A 111 -2.04 -19.83 16.01
CA ILE A 111 -2.95 -18.77 15.59
C ILE A 111 -2.91 -17.70 16.68
N SER A 112 -2.36 -16.53 16.35
CA SER A 112 -2.39 -15.40 17.26
C SER A 112 -3.83 -14.91 17.32
N ARG A 113 -4.28 -14.53 18.51
CA ARG A 113 -5.61 -13.93 18.67
C ARG A 113 -5.66 -12.66 17.85
N ASP A 114 -6.81 -12.40 17.25
CA ASP A 114 -7.04 -11.15 16.55
C ASP A 114 -6.93 -9.99 17.55
N THR A 115 -6.12 -8.99 17.20
CA THR A 115 -5.89 -7.80 18.03
C THR A 115 -5.85 -6.56 17.17
N VAL A 116 -6.22 -5.43 17.76
CA VAL A 116 -6.12 -4.11 17.13
C VAL A 116 -5.59 -3.16 18.20
N TYR A 117 -4.49 -2.46 17.91
CA TYR A 117 -3.88 -1.54 18.87
C TYR A 117 -3.10 -0.42 18.17
N ASN A 118 -2.94 0.70 18.87
CA ASN A 118 -2.04 1.77 18.46
C ASN A 118 -0.62 1.39 18.91
N PRO A 119 0.33 1.19 18.00
CA PRO A 119 1.67 0.77 18.36
C PRO A 119 2.44 1.93 19.02
N THR A 120 3.38 1.60 19.91
CA THR A 120 4.39 2.56 20.36
C THR A 120 5.41 2.82 19.24
N ARG A 121 6.22 3.87 19.38
CA ARG A 121 7.29 4.18 18.43
C ARG A 121 8.29 3.03 18.29
N ASP A 122 8.64 2.39 19.40
CA ASP A 122 9.59 1.26 19.40
C ASP A 122 8.99 0.04 18.70
N GLN A 123 7.72 -0.28 18.97
CA GLN A 123 7.00 -1.35 18.26
C GLN A 123 6.89 -1.10 16.76
N LEU A 124 6.71 0.17 16.35
CA LEU A 124 6.76 0.56 14.94
C LEU A 124 8.16 0.36 14.36
N GLY A 125 9.21 0.75 15.08
CA GLY A 125 10.60 0.53 14.69
C GLY A 125 10.87 -0.95 14.42
N GLU A 126 10.54 -1.82 15.36
CA GLU A 126 10.71 -3.28 15.22
C GLU A 126 9.92 -3.86 14.03
N LEU A 127 8.68 -3.40 13.81
CA LEU A 127 7.87 -3.84 12.66
C LEU A 127 8.47 -3.38 11.34
N ILE A 128 8.98 -2.15 11.26
CA ILE A 128 9.59 -1.59 10.05
C ILE A 128 10.96 -2.25 9.79
N GLU A 129 11.80 -2.40 10.82
CA GLU A 129 13.12 -3.03 10.70
C GLU A 129 13.02 -4.53 10.36
N SER A 130 12.05 -5.24 10.92
CA SER A 130 11.81 -6.65 10.58
C SER A 130 11.22 -6.85 9.16
N THR A 131 10.86 -5.77 8.48
CA THR A 131 10.30 -5.76 7.11
C THR A 131 11.23 -5.10 6.10
N ALA A 132 12.23 -4.35 6.59
CA ALA A 132 13.26 -3.60 5.87
C ALA A 132 14.23 -4.42 5.01
N GLN A 133 14.25 -5.74 5.09
CA GLN A 133 15.39 -6.51 4.56
C GLN A 133 15.51 -6.50 3.02
N THR A 134 14.54 -6.02 2.24
CA THR A 134 14.56 -6.27 0.78
C THR A 134 13.86 -5.19 -0.06
N GLY A 135 14.41 -3.97 -0.11
CA GLY A 135 14.00 -3.00 -1.14
C GLY A 135 14.82 -1.72 -1.20
N ASN A 136 15.72 -1.60 -2.18
CA ASN A 136 16.41 -0.33 -2.51
C ASN A 136 15.52 0.60 -3.38
N GLY A 137 14.20 0.39 -3.38
CA GLY A 137 13.26 1.13 -4.21
C GLY A 137 13.01 2.57 -3.71
N LYS A 138 12.53 3.42 -4.62
CA LYS A 138 12.14 4.82 -4.36
C LYS A 138 11.08 4.98 -3.24
N TYR A 139 10.37 3.92 -2.92
CA TYR A 139 9.33 3.86 -1.89
C TYR A 139 9.66 2.78 -0.87
N ASN A 140 10.78 2.92 -0.16
CA ASN A 140 11.11 2.05 0.97
C ASN A 140 10.37 2.55 2.22
N LEU A 141 9.73 1.64 2.98
CA LEU A 141 9.05 1.98 4.24
C LEU A 141 10.01 2.67 5.23
N ASN A 142 11.29 2.27 5.25
CA ASN A 142 12.35 2.89 6.08
C ASN A 142 12.66 4.33 5.68
N ALA A 143 12.37 4.72 4.44
CA ALA A 143 12.60 6.08 3.95
C ALA A 143 11.43 7.01 4.29
N ILE A 144 10.33 6.50 4.82
CA ILE A 144 9.18 7.30 5.23
C ILE A 144 9.34 7.65 6.72
N PRO A 145 9.57 8.92 7.07
CA PRO A 145 9.80 9.31 8.46
C PRO A 145 8.50 9.15 9.27
N PHE A 146 8.63 8.65 10.49
CA PHE A 146 7.53 8.58 11.45
C PHE A 146 7.01 9.98 11.77
N ASN A 147 5.69 10.15 11.72
CA ASN A 147 5.02 11.40 12.04
C ASN A 147 4.05 11.19 13.20
N GLU A 148 4.35 11.82 14.34
CA GLU A 148 3.58 11.75 15.58
C GLU A 148 2.18 12.39 15.47
N HIS A 149 1.98 13.28 14.50
CA HIS A 149 0.69 13.94 14.23
C HIS A 149 -0.16 13.16 13.21
N ARG A 150 0.20 11.91 12.93
CA ARG A 150 -0.54 11.00 12.05
C ARG A 150 -1.02 9.79 12.84
N LYS A 151 -2.03 9.11 12.30
CA LYS A 151 -2.52 7.86 12.90
C LYS A 151 -1.70 6.67 12.45
N HIS A 152 -1.46 5.79 13.42
CA HIS A 152 -0.78 4.52 13.24
C HIS A 152 -1.61 3.44 13.92
N LEU A 153 -1.77 2.29 13.27
CA LEU A 153 -2.58 1.21 13.80
C LEU A 153 -2.01 -0.12 13.36
N VAL A 154 -1.88 -1.07 14.30
CA VAL A 154 -1.56 -2.46 14.01
C VAL A 154 -2.79 -3.31 14.21
N MET A 155 -3.04 -4.20 13.26
CA MET A 155 -4.12 -5.18 13.29
C MET A 155 -3.53 -6.58 13.08
N GLN A 156 -3.69 -7.46 14.04
CA GLN A 156 -3.41 -8.89 13.90
C GLN A 156 -4.71 -9.60 13.52
N ARG A 157 -4.67 -10.42 12.47
CA ARG A 157 -5.79 -11.26 12.04
C ARG A 157 -5.30 -12.63 11.61
N GLY A 158 -5.54 -13.64 12.44
CA GLY A 158 -4.88 -14.94 12.29
C GLY A 158 -3.37 -14.75 12.10
N ASN A 159 -2.81 -15.26 10.99
CA ASN A 159 -1.38 -15.16 10.73
C ASN A 159 -0.99 -13.92 9.89
N ALA A 160 -1.84 -12.90 9.78
CA ALA A 160 -1.51 -11.65 9.12
C ALA A 160 -1.40 -10.50 10.14
N THR A 161 -0.33 -9.72 10.01
CA THR A 161 -0.16 -8.44 10.70
C THR A 161 -0.32 -7.34 9.67
N THR A 162 -1.23 -6.40 9.90
CA THR A 162 -1.42 -5.23 9.05
C THR A 162 -1.06 -3.97 9.82
N LEU A 163 -0.27 -3.10 9.20
CA LEU A 163 0.11 -1.79 9.71
C LEU A 163 -0.50 -0.69 8.82
N LEU A 164 -1.27 0.19 9.44
CA LEU A 164 -1.60 1.50 8.90
C LEU A 164 -0.55 2.47 9.42
N TYR A 165 0.25 3.06 8.53
CA TYR A 165 1.38 3.91 8.89
C TYR A 165 1.22 5.32 8.34
N ASN A 166 1.42 6.33 9.19
CA ASN A 166 1.37 7.75 8.84
C ASN A 166 0.05 8.20 8.18
N ILE A 167 -1.09 7.60 8.55
CA ILE A 167 -2.38 7.92 7.92
C ILE A 167 -2.85 9.31 8.34
N GLU A 168 -3.31 10.14 7.38
CA GLU A 168 -3.90 11.43 7.72
C GLU A 168 -5.19 11.22 8.52
N ASP A 169 -5.43 12.01 9.58
CA ASP A 169 -6.63 11.88 10.42
C ASP A 169 -7.92 11.82 9.60
N LYS A 170 -8.08 12.71 8.63
CA LYS A 170 -9.26 12.76 7.74
C LYS A 170 -9.47 11.52 6.85
N ASN A 171 -8.43 10.71 6.65
CA ASN A 171 -8.49 9.50 5.84
C ASN A 171 -8.56 8.24 6.72
N PHE A 172 -8.35 8.35 8.03
CA PHE A 172 -8.13 7.20 8.90
C PHE A 172 -9.30 6.22 8.88
N ASP A 173 -10.53 6.72 9.05
CA ASP A 173 -11.74 5.87 9.05
C ASP A 173 -11.93 5.14 7.72
N LEU A 174 -11.57 5.78 6.60
CA LEU A 174 -11.63 5.16 5.28
C LEU A 174 -10.62 4.01 5.16
N PHE A 175 -9.37 4.26 5.55
CA PHE A 175 -8.32 3.24 5.53
C PHE A 175 -8.67 2.08 6.45
N TYR A 176 -9.03 2.38 7.70
CA TYR A 176 -9.44 1.38 8.66
C TYR A 176 -10.67 0.59 8.19
N GLY A 177 -11.71 1.25 7.67
CA GLY A 177 -12.92 0.60 7.18
C GLY A 177 -12.70 -0.37 6.02
N TYR A 178 -11.72 -0.11 5.15
CA TYR A 178 -11.34 -1.03 4.08
C TYR A 178 -10.45 -2.17 4.57
N ILE A 179 -9.42 -1.85 5.35
CA ILE A 179 -8.41 -2.82 5.78
C ILE A 179 -8.95 -3.76 6.86
N SER A 180 -9.87 -3.30 7.70
CA SER A 180 -10.61 -4.13 8.66
C SER A 180 -11.53 -5.17 8.00
N LYS A 181 -11.52 -5.29 6.67
CA LYS A 181 -12.17 -6.39 5.94
C LYS A 181 -11.17 -7.41 5.41
N PHE A 182 -9.90 -7.31 5.79
CA PHE A 182 -8.88 -8.31 5.50
C PHE A 182 -9.37 -9.69 5.94
N ARG A 183 -9.20 -10.67 5.04
CA ARG A 183 -9.53 -12.07 5.29
C ARG A 183 -8.62 -13.00 4.51
N PHE A 184 -8.25 -14.10 5.13
CA PHE A 184 -7.72 -15.25 4.40
C PHE A 184 -8.84 -15.87 3.56
N ILE A 185 -8.48 -16.34 2.36
CA ILE A 185 -9.37 -17.10 1.48
C ILE A 185 -8.97 -18.57 1.63
N ASN A 186 -9.86 -19.38 2.20
CA ASN A 186 -9.68 -20.83 2.20
C ASN A 186 -9.89 -21.35 0.77
N ILE A 187 -8.93 -22.13 0.28
CA ILE A 187 -9.02 -22.79 -1.05
C ILE A 187 -9.69 -24.16 -0.92
N HIS A 188 -9.92 -24.65 0.29
CA HIS A 188 -10.53 -25.94 0.54
C HIS A 188 -12.04 -25.82 0.67
N GLY A 189 -12.73 -26.05 -0.44
CA GLY A 189 -13.97 -26.82 -0.44
C GLY A 189 -13.61 -28.30 -0.61
N VAL A 190 -13.10 -28.91 0.45
CA VAL A 190 -13.07 -30.36 0.64
C VAL A 190 -13.25 -30.56 2.14
N ASP A 191 -14.46 -30.97 2.51
CA ASP A 191 -14.77 -31.61 3.79
C ASP A 191 -13.99 -32.93 3.94
#